data_AF-A0A3N5NN03-F1
#
_entry.id   AF-A0A3N5NN03-F1
#
_cell.length_a   1.000
_cell.length_b   1.000
_cell.length_c   1.000
_cell.angle_alpha   90.00
_cell.angle_beta   90.00
_cell.angle_gamma   90.00
#
_symmetry.space_group_name_H-M   'P 1'
#
loop_
_entity.id
_entity.type
_entity.pdbx_description
1 polymer ?
#
loop_
_entity_poly.entity_id
_entity_poly.type
_entity_poly.pdbx_seq_one_letter_code
_entity_poly.pdbx_strand_id
1 'polypeptide(L)'
;MTLLDTSTIDRLLAGDHDDPHSILGAQPAPGGRGLVVRAYHPDATAAECLIDRREAVPMEREKDGLFSCELPKAKFPLRYRLRFHFEGGQTWERGDPYRFEPTLGDVDLHLFNEGTHRRLWEKLGANPATVDGETGTAFAVWAPNARRVSVVGDWCRWDGRLFPMRRLGSSGVWELFVPGVEPGALYKYEIFTREGVPRIKTDPFATAMEMPPETASVVYRSEHQWGDDQWMTQRPKRDHPREPMLIYEVHLGSWARVPEEGDRFLTYREAAERLVAHCTRLGFTHIELLPISEHPFYGSWGYQ
;
A
#
# COMPACT_ATOMS: atom_id res chain seq x y z
N MET A 1 1.46 -14.40 -31.39
CA MET A 1 0.83 -13.67 -30.27
C MET A 1 -0.22 -14.60 -29.69
N THR A 2 0.17 -15.22 -28.58
CA THR A 2 -0.28 -16.54 -28.14
C THR A 2 -1.65 -16.46 -27.47
N LEU A 3 -2.56 -17.38 -27.80
CA LEU A 3 -3.66 -17.73 -26.90
C LEU A 3 -3.05 -17.94 -25.51
N LEU A 4 -3.61 -17.32 -24.46
CA LEU A 4 -3.13 -17.54 -23.09
C LEU A 4 -3.12 -19.04 -22.83
N ASP A 5 -1.98 -19.56 -22.39
CA ASP A 5 -1.86 -20.96 -22.01
C ASP A 5 -2.79 -21.24 -20.83
N THR A 6 -3.56 -22.32 -20.92
CA THR A 6 -4.45 -22.79 -19.85
C THR A 6 -3.67 -22.96 -18.54
N SER A 7 -2.39 -23.36 -18.60
CA SER A 7 -1.55 -23.49 -17.41
C SER A 7 -1.33 -22.17 -16.66
N THR A 8 -1.27 -21.04 -17.37
CA THR A 8 -1.10 -19.70 -16.79
C THR A 8 -2.39 -19.25 -16.08
N ILE A 9 -3.54 -19.48 -16.71
CA ILE A 9 -4.85 -19.19 -16.12
C ILE A 9 -5.05 -20.03 -14.85
N ASP A 10 -4.73 -21.32 -14.91
CA ASP A 10 -4.87 -22.23 -13.76
C ASP A 10 -4.01 -21.80 -12.58
N ARG A 11 -2.79 -21.32 -12.85
CA ARG A 11 -1.91 -20.74 -11.82
C ARG A 11 -2.50 -19.48 -11.18
N LEU A 12 -3.10 -18.59 -11.97
CA LEU A 12 -3.77 -17.39 -11.42
C LEU A 12 -4.93 -17.79 -10.50
N LEU A 13 -5.81 -18.68 -10.98
CA LEU A 13 -6.99 -19.14 -10.25
C LEU A 13 -6.62 -19.92 -8.98
N ALA A 14 -5.51 -20.65 -9.00
CA ALA A 14 -4.95 -21.34 -7.84
C ALA A 14 -4.25 -20.38 -6.84
N GLY A 15 -4.13 -19.09 -7.15
CA GLY A 15 -3.41 -18.12 -6.30
C GLY A 15 -1.89 -18.32 -6.30
N ASP A 16 -1.33 -18.82 -7.39
CA ASP A 16 0.09 -19.14 -7.58
C ASP A 16 0.67 -18.50 -8.87
N HIS A 17 0.39 -17.21 -9.03
CA HIS A 17 0.85 -16.43 -10.17
C HIS A 17 1.61 -15.18 -9.71
N ASP A 18 2.77 -14.95 -10.32
CA ASP A 18 3.70 -13.89 -9.96
C ASP A 18 3.60 -12.64 -10.85
N ASP A 19 2.87 -12.72 -11.97
CA ASP A 19 2.59 -11.57 -12.83
C ASP A 19 1.12 -11.51 -13.28
N PRO A 20 0.17 -11.13 -12.39
CA PRO A 20 -1.25 -11.07 -12.75
C PRO A 20 -1.54 -10.08 -13.91
N HIS A 21 -0.71 -9.07 -14.14
CA HIS A 21 -0.88 -8.11 -15.23
C HIS A 21 -0.68 -8.74 -16.62
N SER A 22 0.00 -9.90 -16.69
CA SER A 22 0.09 -10.69 -17.93
C SER A 22 -1.24 -11.33 -18.34
N ILE A 23 -2.24 -11.40 -17.45
CA ILE A 23 -3.57 -11.99 -17.72
C ILE A 23 -4.69 -10.96 -17.55
N LEU A 24 -4.69 -10.27 -16.42
CA LEU A 24 -5.72 -9.32 -16.01
C LEU A 24 -5.50 -7.94 -16.64
N GLY A 25 -6.56 -7.14 -16.67
CA GLY A 25 -6.53 -5.80 -17.25
C GLY A 25 -6.78 -5.79 -18.75
N ALA A 26 -6.46 -4.67 -19.37
CA ALA A 26 -6.65 -4.44 -20.80
C ALA A 26 -5.39 -4.83 -21.56
N GLN A 27 -5.53 -5.66 -22.59
CA GLN A 27 -4.42 -6.14 -23.42
C GLN A 27 -4.78 -6.10 -24.91
N PRO A 28 -3.80 -6.06 -25.83
CA PRO A 28 -4.07 -6.23 -27.25
C PRO A 28 -4.82 -7.55 -27.52
N ALA A 29 -5.93 -7.48 -28.25
CA ALA A 29 -6.71 -8.68 -28.60
C ALA A 29 -5.88 -9.64 -29.50
N PRO A 30 -6.10 -10.96 -29.40
CA PRO A 30 -5.53 -11.92 -30.35
C PRO A 30 -5.85 -11.51 -31.80
N GLY A 31 -4.83 -11.44 -32.66
CA GLY A 31 -4.98 -10.95 -34.04
C GLY A 31 -4.90 -9.43 -34.23
N GLY A 32 -4.68 -8.66 -33.15
CA GLY A 32 -4.29 -7.24 -33.21
C GLY A 32 -5.40 -6.26 -33.56
N ARG A 33 -6.67 -6.68 -33.56
CA ARG A 33 -7.82 -5.83 -33.89
C ARG A 33 -8.60 -5.41 -32.63
N GLY A 34 -8.03 -4.47 -31.87
CA GLY A 34 -8.67 -3.93 -30.66
C GLY A 34 -8.04 -4.46 -29.38
N LEU A 35 -8.81 -4.43 -28.29
CA LEU A 35 -8.36 -4.83 -26.96
C LEU A 35 -9.24 -5.96 -26.40
N VAL A 36 -8.69 -6.76 -25.51
CA VAL A 36 -9.42 -7.66 -24.62
C VAL A 36 -9.21 -7.18 -23.19
N VAL A 37 -10.29 -7.11 -22.42
CA VAL A 37 -10.24 -6.81 -20.98
C VAL A 37 -10.54 -8.09 -20.23
N ARG A 38 -9.69 -8.45 -19.27
CA ARG A 38 -9.91 -9.60 -18.37
C ARG A 38 -10.00 -9.16 -16.93
N ALA A 39 -10.97 -9.71 -16.22
CA ALA A 39 -11.26 -9.38 -14.83
C ALA A 39 -11.52 -10.65 -14.03
N TYR A 40 -11.07 -10.66 -12.78
CA TYR A 40 -11.23 -11.80 -11.89
C TYR A 40 -11.95 -11.41 -10.60
N HIS A 41 -12.93 -12.22 -10.24
CA HIS A 41 -13.53 -12.27 -8.92
C HIS A 41 -14.05 -13.69 -8.64
N PRO A 42 -13.55 -14.39 -7.62
CA PRO A 42 -13.86 -15.80 -7.37
C PRO A 42 -15.37 -16.06 -7.20
N ASP A 43 -16.03 -15.17 -6.46
CA ASP A 43 -17.44 -15.36 -6.07
C ASP A 43 -18.45 -14.66 -7.00
N ALA A 44 -18.00 -14.02 -8.08
CA ALA A 44 -18.90 -13.28 -8.97
C ALA A 44 -19.67 -14.22 -9.92
N THR A 45 -20.95 -13.93 -10.12
CA THR A 45 -21.86 -14.65 -11.03
C THR A 45 -21.88 -14.05 -12.44
N ALA A 46 -21.59 -12.75 -12.57
CA ALA A 46 -21.38 -12.07 -13.85
C ALA A 46 -20.45 -10.85 -13.67
N ALA A 47 -19.93 -10.33 -14.78
CA ALA A 47 -19.12 -9.11 -14.80
C ALA A 47 -19.44 -8.23 -16.01
N GLU A 48 -19.21 -6.93 -15.87
CA GLU A 48 -19.33 -5.92 -16.92
C GLU A 48 -18.10 -5.01 -16.93
N CYS A 49 -17.65 -4.64 -18.12
CA CYS A 49 -16.66 -3.59 -18.35
C CYS A 49 -17.37 -2.27 -18.65
N LEU A 50 -17.17 -1.26 -17.82
CA LEU A 50 -17.80 0.05 -17.90
C LEU A 50 -16.84 1.05 -18.55
N ILE A 51 -16.97 1.27 -19.85
CA ILE A 51 -16.10 2.19 -20.61
C ILE A 51 -16.56 3.63 -20.37
N ASP A 52 -15.63 4.50 -19.95
CA ASP A 52 -15.90 5.92 -19.64
C ASP A 52 -17.12 6.16 -18.73
N ARG A 53 -17.45 5.18 -17.87
CA ARG A 53 -18.63 5.16 -16.98
C ARG A 53 -19.99 5.30 -17.70
N ARG A 54 -20.07 4.95 -18.99
CA ARG A 54 -21.29 5.11 -19.80
C ARG A 54 -21.75 3.80 -20.42
N GLU A 55 -20.85 3.13 -21.13
CA GLU A 55 -21.17 1.91 -21.85
C GLU A 55 -20.81 0.70 -20.98
N ALA A 56 -21.81 -0.12 -20.67
CA ALA A 56 -21.62 -1.39 -19.99
C ALA A 56 -21.52 -2.51 -21.02
N VAL A 57 -20.33 -3.09 -21.15
CA VAL A 57 -20.07 -4.24 -22.01
C VAL A 57 -20.10 -5.49 -21.15
N PRO A 58 -21.04 -6.43 -21.35
CA PRO A 58 -21.06 -7.70 -20.64
C PRO A 58 -19.77 -8.48 -20.88
N MET A 59 -19.25 -9.11 -19.83
CA MET A 59 -18.08 -9.98 -19.93
C MET A 59 -18.51 -11.44 -19.91
N GLU A 60 -17.96 -12.23 -20.84
CA GLU A 60 -18.15 -13.66 -20.91
C GLU A 60 -17.30 -14.35 -19.84
N ARG A 61 -17.85 -15.39 -19.20
CA ARG A 61 -17.11 -16.19 -18.22
C ARG A 61 -16.15 -17.12 -18.95
N GLU A 62 -14.85 -16.96 -18.71
CA GLU A 62 -13.83 -17.88 -19.23
C GLU A 62 -13.72 -19.12 -18.35
N LYS A 63 -13.44 -18.94 -17.04
CA LYS A 63 -13.23 -20.04 -16.07
C LYS A 63 -13.25 -19.54 -14.63
N ASP A 64 -13.94 -20.23 -13.72
CA ASP A 64 -13.84 -20.07 -12.25
C ASP A 64 -13.70 -18.62 -11.74
N GLY A 65 -14.57 -17.71 -12.20
CA GLY A 65 -14.59 -16.30 -11.77
C GLY A 65 -13.68 -15.37 -12.59
N LEU A 66 -12.98 -15.89 -13.59
CA LEU A 66 -12.34 -15.11 -14.65
C LEU A 66 -13.36 -14.81 -15.76
N PHE A 67 -13.42 -13.54 -16.14
CA PHE A 67 -14.29 -13.02 -17.19
C PHE A 67 -13.48 -12.22 -18.20
N SER A 68 -13.97 -12.15 -19.44
CA SER A 68 -13.40 -11.30 -20.46
C SER A 68 -14.42 -10.66 -21.39
N CYS A 69 -14.07 -9.52 -21.97
CA CYS A 69 -14.81 -8.95 -23.09
C CYS A 69 -13.83 -8.46 -24.15
N GLU A 70 -14.14 -8.73 -25.42
CA GLU A 70 -13.45 -8.10 -26.53
C GLU A 70 -14.03 -6.73 -26.81
N LEU A 71 -13.15 -5.76 -27.05
CA LEU A 71 -13.49 -4.39 -27.40
C LEU A 71 -12.93 -4.10 -28.80
N PRO A 72 -13.68 -4.43 -29.87
CA PRO A 72 -13.25 -4.20 -31.23
C PRO A 72 -12.97 -2.70 -31.44
N LYS A 73 -11.84 -2.38 -32.08
CA LYS A 73 -11.39 -1.00 -32.39
C LYS A 73 -10.99 -0.14 -31.19
N ALA A 74 -11.10 -0.63 -29.95
CA ALA A 74 -10.56 0.07 -28.79
C ALA A 74 -9.03 0.22 -28.90
N LYS A 75 -8.48 1.30 -28.32
CA LYS A 75 -7.05 1.61 -28.32
C LYS A 75 -6.63 2.11 -26.94
N PHE A 76 -5.35 1.96 -26.61
CA PHE A 76 -4.78 2.62 -25.45
C PHE A 76 -4.64 4.14 -25.66
N PRO A 77 -4.72 4.94 -24.59
CA PRO A 77 -5.10 4.56 -23.23
C PRO A 77 -6.61 4.26 -23.14
N LEU A 78 -6.98 3.21 -22.39
CA LEU A 78 -8.38 2.81 -22.18
C LEU A 78 -8.77 3.07 -20.72
N ARG A 79 -9.76 3.93 -20.49
CA ARG A 79 -10.32 4.20 -19.17
C ARG A 79 -11.63 3.45 -18.99
N TYR A 80 -11.67 2.58 -17.99
CA TYR A 80 -12.84 1.77 -17.69
C TYR A 80 -12.88 1.40 -16.20
N ARG A 81 -14.04 0.91 -15.77
CA ARG A 81 -14.26 0.30 -14.47
C ARG A 81 -14.82 -1.10 -14.65
N LEU A 82 -14.72 -1.92 -13.63
CA LEU A 82 -15.29 -3.26 -13.59
C LEU A 82 -16.50 -3.24 -12.66
N ARG A 83 -17.59 -3.88 -13.07
CA ARG A 83 -18.72 -4.18 -12.21
C ARG A 83 -18.91 -5.68 -12.11
N PHE A 84 -18.80 -6.20 -10.89
CA PHE A 84 -19.10 -7.60 -10.59
C PHE A 84 -20.51 -7.72 -10.01
N HIS A 85 -21.18 -8.81 -10.34
CA HIS A 85 -22.51 -9.17 -9.84
C HIS A 85 -22.40 -10.42 -8.99
N PHE A 86 -23.15 -10.46 -7.89
CA PHE A 86 -23.12 -11.56 -6.91
C PHE A 86 -24.48 -12.23 -6.76
N GLU A 87 -24.47 -13.42 -6.16
CA GLU A 87 -25.69 -14.05 -5.69
C GLU A 87 -26.41 -13.11 -4.70
N GLY A 88 -27.74 -13.01 -4.80
CA GLY A 88 -28.54 -12.06 -4.02
C GLY A 88 -28.59 -10.63 -4.59
N GLY A 89 -28.03 -10.38 -5.78
CA GLY A 89 -28.23 -9.14 -6.54
C GLY A 89 -27.34 -7.97 -6.12
N GLN A 90 -26.37 -8.20 -5.23
CA GLN A 90 -25.36 -7.19 -4.90
C GLN A 90 -24.41 -6.96 -6.08
N THR A 91 -23.92 -5.74 -6.22
CA THR A 91 -22.89 -5.38 -7.19
C THR A 91 -21.69 -4.73 -6.53
N TRP A 92 -20.52 -4.90 -7.14
CA TRP A 92 -19.30 -4.20 -6.75
C TRP A 92 -18.65 -3.55 -7.96
N GLU A 93 -18.65 -2.22 -7.97
CA GLU A 93 -18.02 -1.42 -9.02
C GLU A 93 -16.69 -0.84 -8.53
N ARG A 94 -15.60 -1.09 -9.26
CA ARG A 94 -14.25 -0.62 -8.92
C ARG A 94 -13.42 -0.27 -10.14
N GLY A 95 -12.37 0.53 -9.95
CA GLY A 95 -11.32 0.67 -10.96
C GLY A 95 -10.57 -0.66 -11.12
N ASP A 96 -9.95 -0.88 -12.27
CA ASP A 96 -9.14 -2.06 -12.52
C ASP A 96 -7.67 -1.80 -12.11
N PRO A 97 -7.13 -2.44 -11.06
CA PRO A 97 -5.72 -2.34 -10.67
C PRO A 97 -4.75 -2.77 -11.78
N TYR A 98 -5.18 -3.67 -12.67
CA TYR A 98 -4.31 -4.34 -13.63
C TYR A 98 -4.18 -3.58 -14.95
N ARG A 99 -4.79 -2.40 -15.08
CA ARG A 99 -4.63 -1.52 -16.25
C ARG A 99 -3.43 -0.57 -16.17
N PHE A 100 -2.77 -0.49 -15.01
CA PHE A 100 -1.72 0.49 -14.74
C PHE A 100 -0.32 -0.09 -14.91
N GLU A 101 0.58 0.71 -15.47
CA GLU A 101 2.02 0.41 -15.54
C GLU A 101 2.65 0.38 -14.13
N PRO A 102 3.85 -0.22 -13.96
CA PRO A 102 4.59 -0.20 -12.70
C PRO A 102 4.79 1.21 -12.12
N THR A 103 4.50 1.37 -10.83
CA THR A 103 4.75 2.63 -10.10
C THR A 103 6.21 2.81 -9.65
N LEU A 104 7.01 1.74 -9.74
CA LEU A 104 8.46 1.73 -9.56
C LEU A 104 9.14 1.54 -10.92
N GLY A 105 10.04 2.45 -11.28
CA GLY A 105 10.79 2.40 -12.54
C GLY A 105 12.13 1.67 -12.42
N ASP A 106 12.80 1.47 -13.56
CA ASP A 106 14.08 0.75 -13.63
C ASP A 106 15.18 1.37 -12.76
N VAL A 107 15.22 2.71 -12.68
CA VAL A 107 16.20 3.43 -11.84
C VAL A 107 15.95 3.17 -10.35
N ASP A 108 14.68 3.16 -9.93
CA ASP A 108 14.31 2.86 -8.54
C ASP A 108 14.76 1.44 -8.18
N LEU A 109 14.47 0.46 -9.05
CA LEU A 109 14.84 -0.94 -8.85
C LEU A 109 16.34 -1.16 -8.88
N HIS A 110 17.07 -0.46 -9.75
CA HIS A 110 18.53 -0.53 -9.82
C HIS A 110 19.17 -0.04 -8.52
N LEU A 111 18.82 1.16 -8.05
CA LEU A 111 19.32 1.72 -6.79
C LEU A 111 18.89 0.88 -5.58
N PHE A 112 17.70 0.28 -5.61
CA PHE A 112 17.24 -0.65 -4.59
C PHE A 112 18.15 -1.89 -4.52
N ASN A 113 18.42 -2.52 -5.67
CA ASN A 113 19.27 -3.70 -5.75
C ASN A 113 20.73 -3.43 -5.32
N GLU A 114 21.23 -2.22 -5.53
CA GLU A 114 22.55 -1.81 -5.05
C GLU A 114 22.58 -1.39 -3.57
N GLY A 115 21.41 -1.27 -2.91
CA GLY A 115 21.32 -0.76 -1.55
C GLY A 115 21.64 0.74 -1.43
N THR A 116 21.54 1.49 -2.53
CA THR A 116 21.92 2.92 -2.61
C THR A 116 20.72 3.85 -2.71
N HIS A 117 19.49 3.32 -2.75
CA HIS A 117 18.27 4.11 -2.85
C HIS A 117 17.96 4.89 -1.56
N ARG A 118 18.39 6.16 -1.50
CA ARG A 118 18.29 7.01 -0.29
C ARG A 118 16.89 7.50 0.07
N ARG A 119 15.89 7.30 -0.79
CA ARG A 119 14.47 7.71 -0.57
C ARG A 119 13.50 6.55 -0.78
N LEU A 120 13.89 5.35 -0.33
CA LEU A 120 13.17 4.11 -0.63
C LEU A 120 11.73 4.10 -0.09
N TRP A 121 11.46 4.83 0.99
CA TRP A 121 10.14 5.00 1.60
C TRP A 121 9.11 5.70 0.70
N GLU A 122 9.52 6.35 -0.40
CA GLU A 122 8.61 6.97 -1.37
C GLU A 122 8.11 5.97 -2.41
N LYS A 123 8.67 4.75 -2.39
CA LYS A 123 8.45 3.70 -3.38
C LYS A 123 7.95 2.43 -2.73
N LEU A 124 8.61 1.96 -1.68
CA LEU A 124 8.12 0.85 -0.86
C LEU A 124 7.08 1.32 0.15
N GLY A 125 6.24 0.40 0.56
CA GLY A 125 5.11 0.61 1.45
C GLY A 125 3.82 0.97 0.72
N ALA A 126 2.90 1.64 1.40
CA ALA A 126 1.68 2.20 0.82
C ALA A 126 1.82 3.70 0.56
N ASN A 127 1.84 4.09 -0.71
CA ASN A 127 2.04 5.46 -1.16
C ASN A 127 0.78 5.95 -1.90
N PRO A 128 -0.07 6.79 -1.27
CA PRO A 128 -1.20 7.43 -1.93
C PRO A 128 -0.73 8.24 -3.15
N ALA A 129 -1.33 8.00 -4.32
CA ALA A 129 -0.90 8.59 -5.58
C ALA A 129 -2.08 8.80 -6.55
N THR A 130 -1.85 9.60 -7.59
CA THR A 130 -2.77 9.71 -8.73
C THR A 130 -2.03 9.21 -9.97
N VAL A 131 -2.51 8.12 -10.57
CA VAL A 131 -1.93 7.49 -11.76
C VAL A 131 -2.96 7.52 -12.88
N ASP A 132 -2.58 8.00 -14.06
CA ASP A 132 -3.48 8.19 -15.22
C ASP A 132 -4.79 8.95 -14.93
N GLY A 133 -4.74 9.86 -13.95
CA GLY A 133 -5.90 10.65 -13.52
C GLY A 133 -6.85 9.93 -12.55
N GLU A 134 -6.48 8.77 -12.04
CA GLU A 134 -7.23 8.03 -11.02
C GLU A 134 -6.47 8.02 -9.70
N THR A 135 -7.14 8.44 -8.63
CA THR A 135 -6.57 8.44 -7.27
C THR A 135 -6.68 7.05 -6.66
N GLY A 136 -5.63 6.65 -5.94
CA GLY A 136 -5.54 5.38 -5.27
C GLY A 136 -4.25 5.29 -4.46
N THR A 137 -3.81 4.07 -4.20
CA THR A 137 -2.58 3.82 -3.44
C THR A 137 -1.69 2.83 -4.16
N ALA A 138 -0.42 3.19 -4.32
CA ALA A 138 0.62 2.31 -4.82
C ALA A 138 1.20 1.50 -3.66
N PHE A 139 1.09 0.18 -3.74
CA PHE A 139 1.63 -0.73 -2.74
C PHE A 139 2.86 -1.41 -3.29
N ALA A 140 3.96 -1.42 -2.54
CA ALA A 140 5.12 -2.21 -2.88
C ALA A 140 5.84 -2.82 -1.67
N VAL A 141 6.21 -4.09 -1.78
CA VAL A 141 6.89 -4.83 -0.70
C VAL A 141 7.96 -5.75 -1.24
N TRP A 142 9.09 -5.82 -0.54
CA TRP A 142 10.16 -6.74 -0.89
C TRP A 142 9.92 -8.13 -0.27
N ALA A 143 9.66 -9.12 -1.12
CA ALA A 143 9.42 -10.50 -0.72
C ALA A 143 9.97 -11.47 -1.79
N PRO A 144 11.31 -11.53 -1.97
CA PRO A 144 11.94 -12.15 -3.14
C PRO A 144 11.65 -13.65 -3.30
N ASN A 145 11.40 -14.33 -2.18
CA ASN A 145 11.17 -15.78 -2.17
C ASN A 145 9.67 -16.14 -2.16
N ALA A 146 8.77 -15.16 -2.14
CA ALA A 146 7.33 -15.42 -2.22
C ALA A 146 6.96 -16.02 -3.58
N ARG A 147 5.92 -16.87 -3.59
CA ARG A 147 5.30 -17.38 -4.83
C ARG A 147 4.22 -16.42 -5.33
N ARG A 148 3.51 -15.79 -4.40
CA ARG A 148 2.54 -14.72 -4.65
C ARG A 148 2.57 -13.76 -3.47
N VAL A 149 2.35 -12.49 -3.75
CA VAL A 149 1.93 -11.51 -2.74
C VAL A 149 0.60 -10.91 -3.17
N SER A 150 -0.26 -10.62 -2.19
CA SER A 150 -1.48 -9.85 -2.40
C SER A 150 -1.59 -8.78 -1.34
N VAL A 151 -2.05 -7.60 -1.74
CA VAL A 151 -2.45 -6.58 -0.78
C VAL A 151 -3.88 -6.88 -0.35
N VAL A 152 -4.10 -6.95 0.96
CA VAL A 152 -5.40 -7.23 1.56
C VAL A 152 -5.79 -6.11 2.49
N GLY A 153 -7.07 -5.81 2.58
CA GLY A 153 -7.57 -4.74 3.42
C GLY A 153 -9.09 -4.73 3.55
N ASP A 154 -9.60 -3.69 4.21
CA ASP A 154 -11.04 -3.50 4.43
C ASP A 154 -11.85 -3.50 3.12
N TRP A 155 -11.34 -2.85 2.07
CA TRP A 155 -11.98 -2.71 0.76
C TRP A 155 -12.19 -4.03 0.02
N CYS A 156 -11.47 -5.08 0.42
CA CYS A 156 -11.56 -6.42 -0.16
C CYS A 156 -11.99 -7.48 0.88
N ARG A 157 -12.47 -7.04 2.05
CA ARG A 157 -12.82 -7.91 3.19
C ARG A 157 -11.69 -8.89 3.55
N TRP A 158 -10.45 -8.43 3.43
CA TRP A 158 -9.24 -9.21 3.70
C TRP A 158 -9.05 -10.47 2.82
N ASP A 159 -9.72 -10.54 1.65
CA ASP A 159 -9.57 -11.67 0.73
C ASP A 159 -8.32 -11.52 -0.16
N GLY A 160 -7.33 -12.38 0.08
CA GLY A 160 -6.06 -12.41 -0.65
C GLY A 160 -6.16 -12.85 -2.11
N ARG A 161 -7.31 -13.36 -2.56
CA ARG A 161 -7.50 -13.74 -3.97
C ARG A 161 -7.75 -12.53 -4.88
N LEU A 162 -8.19 -11.40 -4.32
CA LEU A 162 -8.76 -10.29 -5.10
C LEU A 162 -7.75 -9.29 -5.66
N PHE A 163 -6.63 -9.08 -4.96
CA PHE A 163 -5.60 -8.10 -5.35
C PHE A 163 -4.18 -8.70 -5.34
N PRO A 164 -3.91 -9.77 -6.11
CA PRO A 164 -2.55 -10.24 -6.33
C PRO A 164 -1.67 -9.19 -7.00
N MET A 165 -0.44 -9.08 -6.52
CA MET A 165 0.57 -8.12 -6.95
C MET A 165 1.46 -8.75 -8.03
N ARG A 166 2.08 -7.93 -8.88
CA ARG A 166 3.12 -8.39 -9.83
C ARG A 166 4.50 -8.34 -9.18
N ARG A 167 5.37 -9.28 -9.51
CA ARG A 167 6.80 -9.21 -9.20
C ARG A 167 7.53 -8.40 -10.25
N LEU A 168 8.30 -7.39 -9.83
CA LEU A 168 9.07 -6.52 -10.73
C LEU A 168 10.43 -7.13 -11.06
N GLY A 169 10.48 -7.84 -12.19
CA GLY A 169 11.70 -8.48 -12.70
C GLY A 169 12.30 -9.46 -11.70
N SER A 170 13.62 -9.35 -11.48
CA SER A 170 14.38 -10.18 -10.53
C SER A 170 14.65 -9.49 -9.18
N SER A 171 14.15 -8.27 -8.96
CA SER A 171 14.38 -7.50 -7.72
C SER A 171 13.77 -8.16 -6.47
N GLY A 172 12.72 -8.98 -6.67
CA GLY A 172 11.92 -9.52 -5.59
C GLY A 172 10.95 -8.53 -4.96
N VAL A 173 10.84 -7.31 -5.53
CA VAL A 173 9.80 -6.34 -5.17
C VAL A 173 8.49 -6.74 -5.83
N TRP A 174 7.43 -6.76 -5.04
CA TRP A 174 6.06 -6.95 -5.47
C TRP A 174 5.35 -5.62 -5.47
N GLU A 175 4.58 -5.31 -6.51
CA GLU A 175 3.92 -4.02 -6.66
C GLU A 175 2.49 -4.15 -7.21
N LEU A 176 1.60 -3.26 -6.75
CA LEU A 176 0.26 -3.06 -7.31
C LEU A 176 -0.24 -1.65 -6.97
N PHE A 177 -0.74 -0.93 -7.97
CA PHE A 177 -1.55 0.27 -7.75
C PHE A 177 -3.02 -0.11 -7.65
N VAL A 178 -3.67 0.24 -6.53
CA VAL A 178 -5.09 -0.04 -6.32
C VAL A 178 -5.89 1.27 -6.38
N PRO A 179 -6.68 1.49 -7.46
CA PRO A 179 -7.50 2.68 -7.58
C PRO A 179 -8.61 2.72 -6.53
N GLY A 180 -8.88 3.91 -5.99
CA GLY A 180 -9.91 4.15 -4.99
C GLY A 180 -9.55 3.79 -3.55
N VAL A 181 -8.35 3.26 -3.29
CA VAL A 181 -7.85 3.08 -1.91
C VAL A 181 -7.23 4.39 -1.44
N GLU A 182 -7.82 4.99 -0.41
CA GLU A 182 -7.50 6.31 0.12
C GLU A 182 -6.82 6.24 1.51
N PRO A 183 -6.18 7.33 1.97
CA PRO A 183 -5.69 7.42 3.34
C PRO A 183 -6.75 7.06 4.38
N GLY A 184 -6.37 6.30 5.40
CA GLY A 184 -7.24 5.72 6.42
C GLY A 184 -7.58 4.25 6.19
N ALA A 185 -7.40 3.72 4.98
CA ALA A 185 -7.65 2.31 4.69
C ALA A 185 -6.69 1.39 5.47
N LEU A 186 -7.25 0.31 6.04
CA LEU A 186 -6.48 -0.71 6.75
C LEU A 186 -5.98 -1.76 5.77
N TYR A 187 -4.70 -2.15 5.88
CA TYR A 187 -4.12 -3.16 5.01
C TYR A 187 -3.02 -4.01 5.65
N LYS A 188 -2.79 -5.17 5.02
CA LYS A 188 -1.68 -6.09 5.25
C LYS A 188 -1.25 -6.71 3.91
N TYR A 189 -0.15 -7.44 3.93
CA TYR A 189 0.25 -8.29 2.81
C TYR A 189 -0.04 -9.76 3.13
N GLU A 190 -0.78 -10.43 2.25
CA GLU A 190 -0.84 -11.88 2.22
C GLU A 190 0.29 -12.41 1.34
N ILE A 191 1.21 -13.16 1.95
CA ILE A 191 2.39 -13.70 1.30
C ILE A 191 2.23 -15.21 1.21
N PHE A 192 2.07 -15.72 -0.01
CA PHE A 192 2.07 -17.17 -0.27
C PHE A 192 3.52 -17.65 -0.38
N THR A 193 3.95 -18.46 0.58
CA THR A 193 5.34 -18.90 0.69
C THR A 193 5.62 -20.12 -0.19
N ARG A 194 6.90 -20.48 -0.34
CA ARG A 194 7.30 -21.74 -1.01
C ARG A 194 6.79 -22.99 -0.29
N GLU A 195 6.46 -22.88 0.98
CA GLU A 195 5.88 -23.96 1.79
C GLU A 195 4.40 -24.23 1.44
N GLY A 196 3.78 -23.39 0.60
CA GLY A 196 2.38 -23.54 0.20
C GLY A 196 1.37 -23.05 1.23
N VAL A 197 1.80 -22.23 2.20
CA VAL A 197 0.95 -21.68 3.26
C VAL A 197 0.93 -20.15 3.16
N PRO A 198 -0.24 -19.49 3.15
CA PRO A 198 -0.33 -18.04 3.20
C PRO A 198 0.08 -17.52 4.58
N ARG A 199 0.81 -16.41 4.61
CA ARG A 199 1.17 -15.67 5.82
C ARG A 199 0.68 -14.25 5.69
N ILE A 200 0.01 -13.74 6.71
CA ILE A 200 -0.39 -12.33 6.79
C ILE A 200 0.71 -11.55 7.50
N LYS A 201 1.16 -10.46 6.88
CA LYS A 201 2.24 -9.59 7.39
C LYS A 201 1.85 -8.12 7.35
N THR A 202 2.27 -7.39 8.37
CA THR A 202 2.25 -5.92 8.36
C THR A 202 3.24 -5.41 7.33
N ASP A 203 3.04 -4.18 6.87
CA ASP A 203 3.97 -3.54 5.95
C ASP A 203 5.27 -3.16 6.67
N PRO A 204 6.46 -3.62 6.21
CA PRO A 204 7.74 -3.18 6.77
C PRO A 204 8.00 -1.68 6.62
N PHE A 205 7.34 -1.02 5.67
CA PHE A 205 7.40 0.41 5.39
C PHE A 205 6.12 1.15 5.82
N ALA A 206 5.33 0.57 6.73
CA ALA A 206 4.14 1.22 7.28
C ALA A 206 4.48 2.61 7.82
N THR A 207 3.77 3.63 7.34
CA THR A 207 3.89 5.01 7.83
C THR A 207 2.92 5.31 8.97
N ALA A 208 1.89 4.48 9.12
CA ALA A 208 0.94 4.48 10.22
C ALA A 208 0.43 3.05 10.47
N MET A 209 0.01 2.76 11.69
CA MET A 209 -0.52 1.46 12.11
C MET A 209 -1.75 1.63 13.00
N GLU A 210 -2.57 0.59 13.09
CA GLU A 210 -3.62 0.52 14.09
C GLU A 210 -3.04 0.55 15.51
N MET A 211 -3.86 0.99 16.47
CA MET A 211 -3.47 0.94 17.88
C MET A 211 -3.36 -0.51 18.36
N PRO A 212 -2.33 -0.87 19.16
CA PRO A 212 -2.25 -2.17 19.79
C PRO A 212 -3.53 -2.54 20.57
N PRO A 213 -3.96 -3.82 20.58
CA PRO A 213 -3.24 -5.01 20.07
C PRO A 213 -3.43 -5.28 18.58
N GLU A 214 -4.14 -4.42 17.86
CA GLU A 214 -4.31 -4.57 16.42
C GLU A 214 -3.00 -4.35 15.66
N THR A 215 -2.95 -4.83 14.42
CA THR A 215 -1.68 -4.94 13.68
C THR A 215 -1.77 -4.55 12.22
N ALA A 216 -2.91 -4.05 11.71
CA ALA A 216 -2.92 -3.58 10.33
C ALA A 216 -2.06 -2.33 10.18
N SER A 217 -1.43 -2.25 9.02
CA SER A 217 -0.86 -1.00 8.54
C SER A 217 -2.00 -0.11 8.05
N VAL A 218 -1.81 1.20 8.15
CA VAL A 218 -2.80 2.19 7.73
C VAL A 218 -2.22 2.99 6.57
N VAL A 219 -2.95 3.08 5.46
CA VAL A 219 -2.57 3.97 4.36
C VAL A 219 -2.59 5.40 4.89
N TYR A 220 -1.49 6.12 4.81
CA TYR A 220 -1.38 7.46 5.41
C TYR A 220 -0.75 8.46 4.44
N ARG A 221 -1.24 9.69 4.51
CA ARG A 221 -0.64 10.86 3.86
C ARG A 221 -0.61 12.00 4.88
N SER A 222 0.58 12.54 5.12
CA SER A 222 0.70 13.72 5.99
C SER A 222 0.13 14.95 5.29
N GLU A 223 -0.70 15.68 6.01
CA GLU A 223 -1.19 17.02 5.63
C GLU A 223 -0.61 18.12 6.53
N HIS A 224 0.40 17.78 7.35
CA HIS A 224 0.98 18.72 8.29
C HIS A 224 1.76 19.83 7.57
N GLN A 225 1.41 21.07 7.86
CA GLN A 225 2.15 22.25 7.42
C GLN A 225 3.19 22.61 8.49
N TRP A 226 4.46 22.57 8.11
CA TRP A 226 5.57 22.92 8.98
C TRP A 226 5.67 24.44 9.16
N GLY A 227 6.14 24.87 10.33
CA GLY A 227 6.31 26.28 10.70
C GLY A 227 7.69 26.60 11.28
N ASP A 228 8.68 25.74 11.03
CA ASP A 228 10.01 25.76 11.65
C ASP A 228 11.13 26.19 10.67
N ASP A 229 10.78 26.86 9.56
CA ASP A 229 11.71 27.28 8.50
C ASP A 229 12.93 28.03 9.02
N GLN A 230 12.72 28.95 9.97
CA GLN A 230 13.81 29.73 10.56
C GLN A 230 14.80 28.83 11.31
N TRP A 231 14.30 27.87 12.09
CA TRP A 231 15.13 26.91 12.83
C TRP A 231 15.90 26.01 11.85
N MET A 232 15.21 25.42 10.87
CA MET A 232 15.81 24.52 9.90
C MET A 232 16.87 25.20 9.01
N THR A 233 16.68 26.49 8.70
CA THR A 233 17.67 27.30 7.96
C THR A 233 18.92 27.61 8.78
N GLN A 234 18.78 27.76 10.09
CA GLN A 234 19.90 28.07 10.99
C GLN A 234 20.67 26.82 11.40
N ARG A 235 19.97 25.69 11.62
CA ARG A 235 20.53 24.45 12.15
C ARG A 235 21.83 23.99 11.47
N PRO A 236 21.93 23.84 10.13
CA PRO A 236 23.16 23.35 9.50
C PRO A 236 24.33 24.36 9.53
N LYS A 237 24.09 25.61 9.92
CA LYS A 237 25.13 26.66 10.03
C LYS A 237 25.81 26.67 11.40
N ARG A 238 25.28 25.89 12.35
CA ARG A 238 25.75 25.82 13.73
C ARG A 238 26.84 24.75 13.87
N ASP A 239 27.77 25.00 14.78
CA ASP A 239 28.81 24.04 15.15
C ASP A 239 28.34 23.23 16.37
N HIS A 240 27.44 22.28 16.13
CA HIS A 240 26.75 21.52 17.18
C HIS A 240 27.67 20.95 18.28
N PRO A 241 28.86 20.38 17.98
CA PRO A 241 29.79 19.91 19.01
C PRO A 241 30.33 21.00 19.95
N ARG A 242 30.23 22.28 19.58
CA ARG A 242 30.70 23.43 20.37
C ARG A 242 29.57 24.27 20.95
N GLU A 243 28.32 23.86 20.76
CA GLU A 243 27.15 24.54 21.33
C GLU A 243 26.71 23.89 22.66
N PRO A 244 26.03 24.64 23.55
CA PRO A 244 25.45 24.08 24.77
C PRO A 244 24.43 22.97 24.45
N MET A 245 24.70 21.78 24.97
CA MET A 245 23.84 20.61 24.80
C MET A 245 23.41 20.09 26.17
N LEU A 246 22.16 20.38 26.54
CA LEU A 246 21.50 19.86 27.73
C LEU A 246 20.23 19.14 27.27
N ILE A 247 20.26 17.81 27.34
CA ILE A 247 19.23 16.92 26.81
C ILE A 247 18.31 16.47 27.95
N TYR A 248 17.00 16.54 27.72
CA TYR A 248 15.99 15.91 28.55
C TYR A 248 15.51 14.62 27.88
N GLU A 249 15.92 13.47 28.41
CA GLU A 249 15.50 12.16 27.91
C GLU A 249 14.08 11.83 28.40
N VAL A 250 13.21 11.37 27.49
CA VAL A 250 11.78 11.21 27.74
C VAL A 250 11.25 9.90 27.14
N HIS A 251 10.60 9.11 27.97
CA HIS A 251 9.68 8.08 27.51
C HIS A 251 8.25 8.65 27.48
N LEU A 252 7.71 8.92 26.27
CA LEU A 252 6.44 9.64 26.12
C LEU A 252 5.27 8.97 26.81
N GLY A 253 5.21 7.63 26.79
CA GLY A 253 4.08 6.91 27.37
C GLY A 253 4.02 6.97 28.91
N SER A 254 5.11 7.34 29.59
CA SER A 254 5.19 7.38 31.06
C SER A 254 5.58 8.74 31.62
N TRP A 255 5.84 9.74 30.76
CA TRP A 255 6.21 11.08 31.21
C TRP A 255 5.08 11.77 31.97
N ALA A 256 3.86 11.70 31.42
CA ALA A 256 2.65 12.18 32.08
C ALA A 256 1.42 11.47 31.49
N ARG A 257 0.34 11.47 32.28
CA ARG A 257 -0.97 10.90 31.94
C ARG A 257 -2.05 11.97 32.06
N VAL A 258 -3.28 11.60 31.70
CA VAL A 258 -4.49 12.41 31.95
C VAL A 258 -5.33 11.71 33.02
N PRO A 259 -5.10 11.99 34.32
CA PRO A 259 -5.80 11.29 35.41
C PRO A 259 -7.32 11.42 35.34
N GLU A 260 -7.81 12.58 34.87
CA GLU A 260 -9.23 12.89 34.75
C GLU A 260 -9.92 12.04 33.66
N GLU A 261 -9.14 11.45 32.75
CA GLU A 261 -9.62 10.62 31.65
C GLU A 261 -9.15 9.15 31.80
N GLY A 262 -9.22 8.65 33.03
CA GLY A 262 -8.92 7.25 33.32
C GLY A 262 -7.44 6.89 33.13
N ASP A 263 -6.54 7.84 33.40
CA ASP A 263 -5.08 7.67 33.30
C ASP A 263 -4.59 7.31 31.88
N ARG A 264 -5.32 7.75 30.85
CA ARG A 264 -4.91 7.56 29.46
C ARG A 264 -3.58 8.26 29.15
N PHE A 265 -2.93 7.79 28.09
CA PHE A 265 -1.76 8.44 27.52
C PHE A 265 -2.10 9.86 27.01
N LEU A 266 -1.10 10.74 27.07
CA LEU A 266 -1.14 11.98 26.30
C LEU A 266 -1.01 11.67 24.80
N THR A 267 -1.79 12.37 23.99
CA THR A 267 -1.54 12.45 22.55
C THR A 267 -0.26 13.25 22.28
N TYR A 268 0.33 13.09 21.09
CA TYR A 268 1.48 13.91 20.68
C TYR A 268 1.20 15.42 20.74
N ARG A 269 -0.05 15.85 20.48
CA ARG A 269 -0.44 17.27 20.56
C ARG A 269 -0.43 17.80 21.99
N GLU A 270 -0.99 17.04 22.93
CA GLU A 270 -0.98 17.42 24.35
C GLU A 270 0.43 17.35 24.95
N ALA A 271 1.21 16.33 24.57
CA ALA A 271 2.60 16.20 24.98
C ALA A 271 3.45 17.36 24.46
N ALA A 272 3.29 17.78 23.21
CA ALA A 272 4.05 18.88 22.62
C ALA A 272 3.93 20.17 23.43
N GLU A 273 2.72 20.59 23.81
CA GLU A 273 2.53 21.81 24.60
C GLU A 273 3.15 21.71 25.99
N ARG A 274 2.85 20.62 26.71
CA ARG A 274 3.27 20.46 28.10
C ARG A 274 4.78 20.22 28.23
N LEU A 275 5.33 19.34 27.38
CA LEU A 275 6.74 18.95 27.43
C LEU A 275 7.65 20.09 27.00
N VAL A 276 7.29 20.83 25.93
CA VAL A 276 8.08 21.97 25.48
C VAL A 276 8.09 23.07 26.54
N ALA A 277 6.95 23.43 27.13
CA ALA A 277 6.89 24.41 28.21
C ALA A 277 7.74 24.00 29.43
N HIS A 278 7.71 22.71 29.80
CA HIS A 278 8.55 22.16 30.87
C HIS A 278 10.04 22.32 30.56
N CYS A 279 10.46 21.90 29.37
CA CYS A 279 11.86 21.93 28.95
C CYS A 279 12.39 23.36 28.84
N THR A 280 11.60 24.28 28.26
CA THR A 280 11.96 25.70 28.14
C THR A 280 12.11 26.35 29.52
N ARG A 281 11.20 26.09 30.46
CA ARG A 281 11.27 26.63 31.82
C ARG A 281 12.53 26.20 32.56
N LEU A 282 13.01 24.98 32.31
CA LEU A 282 14.21 24.42 32.95
C LEU A 282 15.50 24.67 32.17
N GLY A 283 15.42 25.27 30.97
CA GLY A 283 16.58 25.63 30.16
C GLY A 283 17.22 24.47 29.39
N PHE A 284 16.49 23.37 29.17
CA PHE A 284 16.96 22.31 28.28
C PHE A 284 17.06 22.80 26.84
N THR A 285 18.08 22.33 26.12
CA THR A 285 18.28 22.69 24.70
C THR A 285 17.73 21.64 23.74
N HIS A 286 17.59 20.39 24.19
CA HIS A 286 17.12 19.26 23.39
C HIS A 286 16.21 18.34 24.19
N ILE A 287 15.33 17.65 23.48
CA ILE A 287 14.54 16.52 23.98
C ILE A 287 15.03 15.28 23.24
N GLU A 288 15.39 14.24 23.99
CA GLU A 288 15.68 12.92 23.43
C GLU A 288 14.51 12.00 23.77
N LEU A 289 13.90 11.42 22.75
CA LEU A 289 12.80 10.49 22.94
C LEU A 289 13.35 9.07 22.93
N LEU A 290 12.92 8.25 23.90
CA LEU A 290 12.96 6.80 23.72
C LEU A 290 12.21 6.41 22.43
N PRO A 291 12.50 5.24 21.84
CA PRO A 291 11.98 4.90 20.52
C PRO A 291 10.47 5.09 20.38
N ILE A 292 10.08 5.86 19.36
CA ILE A 292 8.68 6.22 19.05
C ILE A 292 8.11 5.47 17.85
N SER A 293 8.92 4.62 17.22
CA SER A 293 8.43 3.68 16.19
C SER A 293 7.42 2.72 16.81
N GLU A 294 6.50 2.20 15.99
CA GLU A 294 5.49 1.26 16.44
C GLU A 294 6.13 0.03 17.09
N HIS A 295 5.61 -0.38 18.25
CA HIS A 295 6.10 -1.52 19.00
C HIS A 295 4.94 -2.23 19.72
N PRO A 296 4.79 -3.56 19.56
CA PRO A 296 3.60 -4.28 20.03
C PRO A 296 3.55 -4.44 21.56
N PHE A 297 4.69 -4.32 22.24
CA PHE A 297 4.79 -4.55 23.67
C PHE A 297 5.32 -3.32 24.40
N TYR A 298 4.44 -2.63 25.12
CA TYR A 298 4.78 -1.41 25.85
C TYR A 298 5.91 -1.58 26.89
N GLY A 299 6.07 -2.77 27.45
CA GLY A 299 7.16 -3.07 28.39
C GLY A 299 8.55 -3.13 27.75
N SER A 300 8.65 -3.07 26.40
CA SER A 300 9.94 -2.98 25.70
C SER A 300 10.53 -1.57 25.71
N TRP A 301 9.75 -0.57 26.14
CA TRP A 301 10.08 0.86 26.02
C TRP A 301 10.41 1.32 24.59
N GLY A 302 9.88 0.60 23.60
CA GLY A 302 10.07 0.88 22.17
C GLY A 302 11.30 0.23 21.54
N TYR A 303 12.10 -0.51 22.29
CA TYR A 303 13.32 -1.15 21.75
C TYR A 303 13.07 -2.49 21.01
N GLN A 304 11.81 -2.92 20.87
CA GLN A 304 11.41 -4.16 20.19
C GLN A 304 10.31 -3.91 19.18
#